data_AF-A0A5C2CX73-F1
#
_entry.id   AF-A0A5C2CX73-F1
#
_cell.length_a   1.000
_cell.length_b   1.000
_cell.length_c   1.000
_cell.angle_alpha   90.00
_cell.angle_beta   90.00
_cell.angle_gamma   90.00
#
_symmetry.space_group_name_H-M   'P 1'
#
loop_
_entity.id
_entity.type
_entity.pdbx_description
1 polymer ?
#
loop_
_entity_poly.entity_id
_entity_poly.type
_entity_poly.pdbx_seq_one_letter_code
_entity_poly.pdbx_strand_id
1 'polypeptide(L)'
;MVRSLFNSREMHHEMSSSYADRIAEEVPVEKHSLHGWRWTVEEVVNALIGAGLTIERLREVPYDARQRLPLMVPDGEHNWRIPGDPIPLSFACVARR
;
A
#
# COMPACT_ATOMS: atom_id res chain seq x y z
N MET A 1 15.52 7.43 10.81
CA MET A 1 15.78 8.20 9.58
C MET A 1 14.49 8.27 8.77
N VAL A 2 13.92 9.45 8.55
CA VAL A 2 12.70 9.60 7.73
C VAL A 2 13.12 9.42 6.27
N ARG A 3 12.64 8.35 5.61
CA ARG A 3 12.87 8.15 4.17
C ARG A 3 12.00 9.16 3.41
N SER A 4 12.59 9.85 2.44
CA SER A 4 11.84 10.74 1.55
C SER A 4 10.74 9.95 0.82
N LEU A 5 9.53 10.49 0.78
CA LEU A 5 8.42 9.95 0.00
C LEU A 5 8.55 10.26 -1.49
N PHE A 6 9.49 11.14 -1.89
CA PHE A 6 9.71 11.57 -3.27
C PHE A 6 10.93 10.92 -3.95
N ASN A 7 11.93 10.48 -3.17
CA ASN A 7 13.26 10.15 -3.72
C ASN A 7 13.65 8.66 -3.61
N SER A 8 12.75 7.75 -3.25
CA SER A 8 13.07 6.32 -3.14
C SER A 8 12.02 5.46 -3.83
N ARG A 9 12.26 5.16 -5.11
CA ARG A 9 11.34 4.40 -5.96
C ARG A 9 11.44 2.90 -5.74
N GLU A 10 12.64 2.33 -5.71
CA GLU A 10 12.81 0.89 -5.49
C GLU A 10 12.83 0.54 -3.99
N MET A 11 12.02 -0.45 -3.64
CA MET A 11 12.03 -1.11 -2.34
C MET A 11 12.47 -2.55 -2.56
N HIS A 12 13.54 -2.94 -1.88
CA HIS A 12 13.97 -4.33 -1.82
C HIS A 12 13.79 -4.84 -0.38
N HIS A 13 13.16 -6.00 -0.27
CA HIS A 13 12.95 -6.72 0.98
C HIS A 13 13.30 -8.18 0.79
N GLU A 14 14.08 -8.75 1.71
CA GLU A 14 14.17 -10.20 1.83
C GLU A 14 12.97 -10.70 2.63
N MET A 15 12.23 -11.64 2.05
CA MET A 15 11.10 -12.29 2.69
C MET A 15 11.44 -13.75 2.97
N SER A 16 11.05 -14.19 4.17
CA SER A 16 11.16 -15.57 4.63
C SER A 16 9.90 -16.02 5.37
N SER A 17 8.81 -15.30 5.17
CA SER A 17 7.52 -15.47 5.86
C SER A 17 6.37 -15.16 4.91
N SER A 18 5.22 -15.76 5.15
CA SER A 18 3.97 -15.54 4.44
C SER A 18 2.87 -15.09 5.41
N TYR A 19 1.75 -14.66 4.85
CA TYR A 19 0.52 -14.46 5.63
C TYR A 19 -0.03 -15.78 6.20
N ALA A 20 0.44 -16.92 5.68
CA ALA A 20 0.06 -18.25 6.07
C ALA A 20 0.85 -18.80 7.28
N ASP A 21 1.82 -18.08 7.84
CA ASP A 21 2.70 -18.63 8.89
C ASP A 21 2.02 -18.88 10.24
N ARG A 22 0.70 -18.69 10.29
CA ARG A 22 -0.15 -18.93 11.45
C ARG A 22 -1.11 -20.11 11.24
N ILE A 23 -1.05 -20.82 10.12
CA ILE A 23 -1.84 -22.03 9.86
C ILE A 23 -1.02 -23.29 10.17
N ALA A 24 -1.66 -24.31 10.73
CA ALA A 24 -0.99 -25.51 11.24
C ALA A 24 -0.33 -26.38 10.15
N GLU A 25 -0.76 -26.24 8.89
CA GLU A 25 -0.26 -26.96 7.72
C GLU A 25 0.64 -26.07 6.84
N GLU A 26 1.49 -25.27 7.48
CA GLU A 26 2.37 -24.34 6.80
C GLU A 26 3.45 -25.07 5.98
N VAL A 27 3.63 -24.64 4.73
CA VAL A 27 4.78 -25.00 3.90
C VAL A 27 5.86 -23.93 4.11
N PRO A 28 7.10 -24.29 4.48
CA PRO A 28 8.17 -23.32 4.68
C PRO A 28 8.39 -22.45 3.43
N VAL A 29 8.39 -21.14 3.62
CA VAL A 29 8.68 -20.17 2.56
C VAL A 29 10.20 -20.05 2.41
N GLU A 30 10.73 -20.48 1.26
CA GLU A 30 12.14 -20.26 0.94
C GLU A 30 12.45 -18.75 0.91
N LYS A 31 13.63 -18.38 1.40
CA LYS A 31 14.09 -16.98 1.37
C LYS A 31 14.13 -16.48 -0.07
N HIS A 32 13.41 -15.41 -0.34
CA HIS A 32 13.37 -14.81 -1.67
C HIS A 32 13.34 -13.28 -1.60
N SER A 33 13.72 -12.65 -2.69
CA SER A 33 13.70 -11.19 -2.83
C SER A 33 12.33 -10.71 -3.30
N LEU A 34 11.78 -9.75 -2.57
CA LEU A 34 10.61 -8.99 -2.99
C LEU A 34 11.07 -7.58 -3.42
N HIS A 35 10.77 -7.24 -4.66
CA HIS A 35 10.96 -5.90 -5.21
C HIS A 35 9.62 -5.18 -5.27
N GLY A 36 9.59 -3.94 -4.83
CA GLY A 36 8.43 -3.07 -4.87
C GLY A 36 8.80 -1.69 -5.37
N TRP A 37 7.79 -0.98 -5.86
CA TRP A 37 7.94 0.41 -6.30
C TRP A 37 7.04 1.32 -5.49
N ARG A 38 7.62 2.41 -4.97
CA ARG A 38 6.83 3.50 -4.39
C ARG A 38 6.37 4.41 -5.50
N TRP A 39 5.09 4.73 -5.46
CA TRP A 39 4.45 5.69 -6.33
C TRP A 39 3.75 6.73 -5.49
N THR A 40 3.88 7.99 -5.86
CA THR A 40 3.02 9.05 -5.33
C THR A 40 1.63 8.96 -5.98
N VAL A 41 0.62 9.59 -5.37
CA VAL A 41 -0.71 9.71 -5.99
C VAL A 41 -0.61 10.47 -7.32
N GLU A 42 0.23 11.50 -7.38
CA GLU A 42 0.46 12.30 -8.58
C GLU A 42 1.02 11.45 -9.73
N GLU A 43 2.03 10.61 -9.46
CA GLU A 43 2.62 9.74 -10.47
C GLU A 43 1.60 8.75 -11.03
N VAL A 44 0.77 8.15 -10.17
CA VAL A 44 -0.28 7.21 -10.61
C VAL A 44 -1.33 7.92 -11.46
N VAL A 45 -1.84 9.07 -10.99
CA VAL A 45 -2.89 9.82 -11.69
C VAL A 45 -2.39 10.32 -13.05
N ASN A 46 -1.19 10.90 -13.10
CA ASN A 46 -0.64 11.41 -14.34
C ASN A 46 -0.22 10.29 -15.31
N ALA A 47 0.17 9.11 -14.82
CA ALA A 47 0.39 7.95 -15.69
C ALA A 47 -0.91 7.51 -16.38
N LEU A 48 -2.05 7.51 -15.67
CA LEU A 48 -3.36 7.18 -16.25
C LEU A 48 -3.80 8.23 -17.29
N ILE A 49 -3.61 9.52 -16.98
CA ILE A 49 -3.88 10.62 -17.92
C ILE A 49 -3.00 10.51 -19.17
N GLY A 50 -1.70 10.27 -18.99
CA GLY A 50 -0.74 10.08 -20.08
C GLY A 50 -1.06 8.88 -20.98
N ALA A 51 -1.73 7.85 -20.44
CA ALA A 51 -2.26 6.72 -21.20
C ALA A 51 -3.56 7.04 -21.97
N GLY A 52 -4.06 8.28 -21.89
CA GLY A 52 -5.27 8.73 -22.58
C GLY A 52 -6.56 8.45 -21.83
N LEU A 53 -6.50 8.10 -20.54
CA LEU A 53 -7.69 7.89 -19.73
C LEU A 53 -8.18 9.22 -19.11
N THR A 54 -9.49 9.35 -18.98
CA THR A 54 -10.12 10.42 -18.19
C THR A 54 -10.34 9.94 -16.77
N ILE A 55 -9.83 10.69 -15.79
CA ILE A 55 -10.07 10.42 -14.37
C ILE A 55 -11.49 10.86 -14.02
N GLU A 56 -12.33 9.92 -13.58
CA GLU A 56 -13.72 10.19 -13.21
C GLU A 56 -13.90 10.40 -11.71
N ARG A 57 -13.08 9.72 -10.90
CA ARG A 57 -13.12 9.82 -9.45
C ARG A 57 -11.77 9.48 -8.84
N LEU A 58 -11.29 10.35 -7.96
CA LEU A 58 -10.19 10.08 -7.05
C LEU A 58 -10.72 10.17 -5.61
N ARG A 59 -10.48 9.14 -4.81
CA ARG A 59 -10.92 9.08 -3.42
C ARG A 59 -9.75 8.70 -2.53
N GLU A 60 -9.44 9.54 -1.57
CA GLU A 60 -8.57 9.20 -0.45
C GLU A 60 -9.36 8.55 0.67
N VAL A 61 -8.76 7.58 1.36
CA VAL A 61 -9.39 6.87 2.46
C VAL A 61 -8.49 6.80 3.71
N PRO A 62 -9.08 6.93 4.92
CA PRO A 62 -8.35 6.95 6.19
C PRO A 62 -8.16 5.54 6.77
N TYR A 63 -7.95 4.54 5.91
CA TYR A 63 -7.72 3.15 6.31
C TYR A 63 -6.80 2.45 5.31
N ASP A 64 -6.19 1.35 5.74
CA ASP A 64 -5.32 0.51 4.92
C ASP A 64 -5.61 -0.98 5.14
N ALA A 65 -5.41 -1.80 4.11
CA ALA A 65 -5.54 -3.26 4.21
C ALA A 65 -4.43 -3.92 5.05
N ARG A 66 -3.35 -3.19 5.37
CA ARG A 66 -2.21 -3.70 6.15
C ARG A 66 -1.79 -2.70 7.23
N GLN A 67 -1.26 -3.22 8.34
CA GLN A 67 -0.65 -2.41 9.40
C GLN A 67 0.72 -1.86 8.97
N ARG A 68 0.75 -0.82 8.12
CA ARG A 68 2.02 -0.24 7.62
C ARG A 68 2.76 0.57 8.67
N LEU A 69 2.05 1.12 9.67
CA LEU A 69 2.61 1.92 10.74
C LEU A 69 2.27 1.28 12.10
N PRO A 70 3.21 1.27 13.08
CA PRO A 70 2.98 0.64 14.39
C PRO A 70 1.79 1.21 15.18
N LEU A 71 1.46 2.49 14.95
CA LEU A 71 0.37 3.19 15.65
C LEU A 71 -1.04 2.88 15.09
N MET A 72 -1.11 2.11 14.01
CA MET A 72 -2.40 1.72 13.42
C MET A 72 -3.05 0.62 14.25
N VAL A 73 -4.36 0.73 14.41
CA VAL A 73 -5.20 -0.24 15.12
C VAL A 73 -6.19 -0.89 14.14
N PRO A 74 -6.57 -2.16 14.33
CA PRO A 74 -7.60 -2.79 13.51
C PRO A 74 -8.95 -2.09 13.72
N ASP A 75 -9.73 -1.92 12.67
CA ASP A 75 -11.03 -1.22 12.72
C ASP A 75 -12.24 -2.15 12.87
N GLY A 76 -12.02 -3.46 12.92
CA GLY A 76 -13.07 -4.48 12.98
C GLY A 76 -13.57 -4.96 11.61
N GLU A 77 -13.23 -4.27 10.52
CA GLU A 77 -13.70 -4.53 9.15
C GLU A 77 -12.54 -4.94 8.22
N HIS A 78 -11.59 -5.71 8.77
CA HIS A 78 -10.36 -6.12 8.09
C HIS A 78 -9.43 -4.99 7.62
N ASN A 79 -9.61 -3.75 8.10
CA ASN A 79 -8.68 -2.66 7.83
C ASN A 79 -7.94 -2.20 9.08
N TRP A 80 -6.97 -1.33 8.85
CA TRP A 80 -6.12 -0.69 9.83
C TRP A 80 -6.26 0.82 9.74
N ARG A 81 -6.42 1.49 10.88
CA ARG A 81 -6.64 2.94 10.96
C ARG A 81 -5.74 3.58 11.98
N ILE A 82 -5.42 4.86 11.77
CA ILE A 82 -4.82 5.71 12.78
C ILE A 82 -5.98 6.34 13.59
N PRO A 83 -6.02 6.18 14.93
CA PRO A 83 -7.03 6.84 15.76
C PRO A 83 -6.95 8.38 15.67
N GLY A 84 -8.09 9.07 15.81
CA GLY A 84 -8.16 10.53 15.77
C GLY A 84 -8.49 11.08 14.38
N ASP A 85 -7.83 12.17 13.99
CA ASP A 85 -7.90 12.78 12.64
C ASP A 85 -6.69 12.33 11.81
N PRO A 86 -6.84 11.33 10.93
CA PRO A 86 -5.71 10.69 10.27
C PRO A 86 -5.36 11.34 8.94
N ILE A 87 -4.09 11.21 8.55
CA ILE A 87 -3.68 11.41 7.15
C ILE A 87 -4.36 10.38 6.24
N PRO A 88 -4.50 10.65 4.92
CA PRO A 88 -4.83 9.61 3.94
C PRO A 88 -3.87 8.42 4.04
N LEU A 89 -4.43 7.21 4.10
CA LEU A 89 -3.65 5.97 4.21
C LEU A 89 -3.66 5.16 2.91
N SER A 90 -4.73 5.28 2.13
CA SER A 90 -4.86 4.67 0.82
C SER A 90 -5.70 5.56 -0.09
N PHE A 91 -5.69 5.28 -1.39
CA PHE A 91 -6.55 5.95 -2.36
C PHE A 91 -7.13 4.96 -3.36
N ALA A 92 -8.23 5.35 -3.99
CA ALA A 92 -8.85 4.64 -5.10
C ALA A 92 -9.09 5.61 -6.25
N CYS A 93 -8.89 5.14 -7.48
CA CYS A 93 -9.09 5.91 -8.70
C CYS A 93 -10.01 5.14 -9.65
N VAL A 94 -11.00 5.83 -10.21
CA VAL A 94 -11.83 5.35 -11.33
C VAL A 94 -11.45 6.17 -12.55
N ALA A 95 -11.10 5.48 -13.63
CA ALA A 95 -10.74 6.10 -14.89
C ALA A 95 -11.43 5.38 -16.05
N ARG A 96 -11.72 6.13 -17.12
CA ARG A 96 -12.42 5.66 -18.31
C ARG A 96 -11.61 6.00 -19.56
N ARG A 97 -11.73 5.18 -20.60
CA ARG A 97 -11.18 5.45 -21.93
C ARG A 97 -12.00 6.46 -22.73
#